data_AF-A0A1Q3R9D5-F1
#
_entry.id   AF-A0A1Q3R9D5-F1
#
_cell.length_a   1.000
_cell.length_b   1.000
_cell.length_c   1.000
_cell.angle_alpha   90.00
_cell.angle_beta   90.00
_cell.angle_gamma   90.00
#
_symmetry.space_group_name_H-M   'P 1'
#
loop_
_entity.id
_entity.type
_entity.pdbx_description
1 polymer ?
#
loop_
_entity_poly.entity_id
_entity_poly.type
_entity_poly.pdbx_seq_one_letter_code
_entity_poly.pdbx_strand_id
1 'polypeptide(L)'
;MELSKAVVERNGTQARTLFYSIMKKMALFGLIPLIGVLLFANWLMPFIFGQKWADAGQMAMIVAPWFYAALVVSPLSRSLSVLQAQEFKLIYDGFVLIALIAVFYVAKSSGLGLMWFLSLISVVNIIGYFIYAALLMHVVNRRIAFG
;
A
#
# COMPACT_ATOMS: atom_id res chain seq x y z
N MET A 1 18.31 1.56 14.28
CA MET A 1 17.27 0.63 13.75
C MET A 1 18.01 -0.62 13.32
N GLU A 2 17.58 -1.84 13.64
CA GLU A 2 18.36 -3.07 13.32
C GLU A 2 18.80 -3.16 11.84
N LEU A 3 17.99 -2.62 10.92
CA LEU A 3 18.33 -2.48 9.49
C LEU A 3 19.54 -1.56 9.22
N SER A 4 19.70 -0.48 9.98
CA SER A 4 20.88 0.40 9.85
C SER A 4 22.14 -0.27 10.37
N LYS A 5 22.03 -1.13 11.41
CA LYS A 5 23.16 -1.92 11.91
C LYS A 5 23.56 -3.01 10.92
N ALA A 6 22.61 -3.76 10.37
CA ALA A 6 22.90 -4.83 9.40
C ALA A 6 23.49 -4.33 8.07
N VAL A 7 23.09 -3.13 7.61
CA VAL A 7 23.69 -2.48 6.43
C VAL A 7 25.10 -1.98 6.73
N VAL A 8 25.35 -1.48 7.95
CA VAL A 8 26.70 -1.08 8.42
C VAL A 8 27.62 -2.29 8.61
N GLU A 9 27.08 -3.43 9.02
CA GLU A 9 27.80 -4.71 9.21
C GLU A 9 28.03 -5.49 7.89
N ARG A 10 27.67 -4.92 6.72
CA ARG A 10 27.84 -5.52 5.37
C ARG A 10 27.23 -6.92 5.21
N ASN A 11 26.19 -7.24 5.98
CA ASN A 11 25.58 -8.57 5.91
C ASN A 11 24.35 -8.57 4.99
N GLY A 12 24.60 -8.47 3.68
CA GLY A 12 23.54 -8.28 2.69
C GLY A 12 22.45 -9.37 2.74
N THR A 13 22.84 -10.62 2.95
CA THR A 13 21.91 -11.75 3.12
C THR A 13 20.96 -11.55 4.30
N GLN A 14 21.45 -11.02 5.43
CA GLN A 14 20.64 -10.75 6.61
C GLN A 14 19.66 -9.59 6.37
N ALA A 15 20.12 -8.52 5.73
CA ALA A 15 19.27 -7.37 5.38
C ALA A 15 18.14 -7.78 4.42
N ARG A 16 18.44 -8.61 3.41
CA ARG A 16 17.43 -9.18 2.50
C ARG A 16 16.44 -10.06 3.24
N THR A 17 16.91 -10.97 4.07
CA THR A 17 16.04 -11.87 4.86
C THR A 17 15.12 -11.08 5.79
N LEU A 18 15.63 -10.03 6.44
CA LEU A 18 14.85 -9.15 7.29
C LEU A 18 13.78 -8.38 6.51
N PHE A 19 14.11 -7.87 5.32
CA PHE A 19 13.15 -7.20 4.43
C PHE A 19 11.96 -8.10 4.08
N TYR A 20 12.21 -9.30 3.56
CA TYR A 20 11.13 -10.24 3.18
C TYR A 20 10.37 -10.75 4.41
N SER A 21 11.03 -10.93 5.56
CA SER A 21 10.38 -11.29 6.82
C SER A 21 9.41 -10.22 7.30
N ILE A 22 9.81 -8.95 7.25
CA ILE A 22 8.93 -7.81 7.59
C ILE A 22 7.75 -7.77 6.63
N MET A 23 7.99 -7.86 5.31
CA MET A 23 6.92 -7.88 4.31
C MET A 23 5.90 -9.00 4.57
N LYS A 24 6.38 -10.23 4.82
CA LYS A 24 5.52 -11.38 5.10
C LYS A 24 4.72 -11.20 6.39
N LYS A 25 5.34 -10.71 7.46
CA LYS A 25 4.66 -10.45 8.75
C LYS A 25 3.56 -9.41 8.58
N MET A 26 3.81 -8.34 7.84
CA MET A 26 2.82 -7.29 7.59
C MET A 26 1.69 -7.77 6.68
N ALA A 27 2.00 -8.59 5.68
CA ALA A 27 1.01 -9.23 4.82
C ALA A 27 0.09 -10.16 5.61
N LEU A 28 0.63 -11.00 6.50
CA LEU A 28 -0.16 -11.87 7.38
C LEU A 28 -0.98 -11.06 8.39
N PHE A 29 -0.36 -10.09 9.04
CA PHE A 29 -1.02 -9.24 10.03
C PHE A 29 -2.17 -8.45 9.42
N GLY A 30 -1.96 -7.86 8.23
CA GLY A 30 -2.96 -7.07 7.52
C GLY A 30 -4.12 -7.89 6.91
N LEU A 31 -3.95 -9.21 6.72
CA LEU A 31 -5.04 -10.06 6.20
C LEU A 31 -6.22 -10.12 7.16
N ILE A 32 -5.96 -10.14 8.48
CA ILE A 32 -7.00 -10.19 9.51
C ILE A 32 -7.95 -8.99 9.41
N PRO A 33 -7.49 -7.72 9.48
CA PRO A 33 -8.37 -6.57 9.35
C PRO A 33 -8.98 -6.45 7.95
N LEU A 34 -8.26 -6.84 6.88
CA LEU A 34 -8.82 -6.85 5.52
C LEU A 34 -10.06 -7.76 5.44
N ILE A 35 -9.90 -9.03 5.85
CA ILE A 35 -11.01 -10.01 5.83
C ILE A 35 -12.14 -9.54 6.75
N GLY A 36 -11.80 -9.01 7.93
CA GLY A 36 -12.80 -8.45 8.85
C GLY A 36 -13.65 -7.36 8.20
N VAL A 37 -13.02 -6.40 7.50
CA VAL A 37 -13.76 -5.34 6.80
C VAL A 37 -14.58 -5.91 5.63
N LEU A 38 -14.01 -6.79 4.81
CA LEU A 38 -14.71 -7.36 3.65
C LEU A 38 -15.94 -8.19 4.03
N LEU A 39 -15.90 -8.90 5.17
CA LEU A 39 -17.02 -9.74 5.60
C LEU A 39 -18.05 -8.97 6.43
N PHE A 40 -17.60 -8.04 7.27
CA PHE A 40 -18.46 -7.49 8.31
C PHE A 40 -18.82 -6.01 8.12
N ALA A 41 -18.12 -5.23 7.29
CA ALA A 41 -18.34 -3.77 7.23
C ALA A 41 -19.75 -3.37 6.80
N ASN A 42 -20.32 -4.05 5.80
CA ASN A 42 -21.69 -3.78 5.32
C ASN A 42 -22.75 -4.03 6.39
N TRP A 43 -22.53 -4.96 7.32
CA TRP A 43 -23.48 -5.28 8.39
C TRP A 43 -23.21 -4.46 9.66
N LEU A 44 -21.95 -4.35 10.08
CA LEU A 44 -21.55 -3.63 11.28
C LEU A 44 -21.83 -2.13 11.19
N MET A 45 -21.62 -1.50 10.02
CA MET A 45 -21.83 -0.07 9.87
C MET A 45 -23.28 0.36 10.17
N PRO A 46 -24.31 -0.19 9.50
CA PRO A 46 -25.69 0.17 9.82
C PRO A 46 -26.15 -0.36 11.18
N PHE A 47 -25.57 -1.44 11.70
CA PHE A 47 -25.89 -1.97 13.04
C PHE A 47 -25.41 -1.03 14.17
N ILE A 48 -24.19 -0.50 14.07
CA ILE A 48 -23.58 0.35 15.11
C ILE A 48 -24.02 1.82 14.96
N PHE A 49 -24.03 2.34 13.73
CA PHE A 49 -24.23 3.77 13.46
C PHE A 49 -25.64 4.10 12.92
N GLY A 50 -26.45 3.07 12.64
CA GLY A 50 -27.79 3.20 12.09
C GLY A 50 -27.83 3.18 10.56
N GLN A 51 -29.03 2.98 9.98
CA GLN A 51 -29.22 2.72 8.55
C GLN A 51 -28.68 3.81 7.60
N LYS A 52 -28.54 5.04 8.07
CA LYS A 52 -27.92 6.14 7.29
C LYS A 52 -26.45 5.90 6.95
N TRP A 53 -25.79 4.95 7.62
CA TRP A 53 -24.38 4.60 7.42
C TRP A 53 -24.17 3.32 6.60
N ALA A 54 -25.23 2.73 6.03
CA ALA A 54 -25.10 1.53 5.20
C ALA A 54 -24.08 1.71 4.07
N ASP A 55 -24.09 2.86 3.40
CA ASP A 55 -23.15 3.18 2.32
C ASP A 55 -21.70 3.24 2.80
N ALA A 56 -21.44 3.64 4.05
CA ALA A 56 -20.08 3.69 4.61
C ALA A 56 -19.46 2.28 4.70
N GLY A 57 -20.28 1.25 4.93
CA GLY A 57 -19.84 -0.14 4.86
C GLY A 57 -19.32 -0.52 3.48
N GLN A 58 -20.05 -0.13 2.43
CA GLN A 58 -19.66 -0.41 1.05
C GLN A 58 -18.39 0.35 0.67
N MET A 59 -18.30 1.63 1.06
CA MET A 59 -17.08 2.43 0.86
C MET A 59 -15.87 1.80 1.56
N ALA A 60 -16.04 1.33 2.80
CA ALA A 60 -14.97 0.66 3.54
C ALA A 60 -14.50 -0.62 2.83
N MET A 61 -15.42 -1.43 2.30
CA MET A 61 -15.07 -2.62 1.52
C MET A 61 -14.28 -2.28 0.24
N ILE A 62 -14.63 -1.18 -0.44
CA ILE A 62 -13.93 -0.72 -1.64
C ILE A 62 -12.51 -0.24 -1.33
N VAL A 63 -12.32 0.45 -0.20
CA VAL A 63 -11.03 1.07 0.19
C VAL A 63 -10.10 0.09 0.93
N ALA A 64 -10.65 -0.92 1.61
CA ALA A 64 -9.87 -1.86 2.42
C ALA A 64 -8.71 -2.55 1.67
N PRO A 65 -8.86 -3.04 0.42
CA PRO A 65 -7.76 -3.69 -0.30
C PRO A 65 -6.62 -2.71 -0.62
N TRP A 66 -6.94 -1.45 -0.90
CA TRP A 66 -5.94 -0.39 -1.07
C TRP A 66 -5.18 -0.15 0.24
N PHE A 67 -5.89 -0.02 1.37
CA PHE A 67 -5.25 0.20 2.67
C PHE A 67 -4.41 -0.99 3.13
N TYR A 68 -4.84 -2.22 2.78
CA TYR A 68 -4.03 -3.41 2.98
C TYR A 68 -2.70 -3.33 2.22
N ALA A 69 -2.73 -2.99 0.93
CA ALA A 69 -1.51 -2.82 0.14
C ALA A 69 -0.60 -1.73 0.73
N ALA A 70 -1.17 -0.60 1.14
CA ALA A 70 -0.44 0.48 1.81
C ALA A 70 0.24 0.00 3.10
N LEU A 71 -0.45 -0.78 3.93
CA LEU A 71 0.07 -1.33 5.19
C LEU A 71 1.29 -2.22 4.93
N VAL A 72 1.20 -3.15 3.97
CA VAL A 72 2.29 -4.07 3.63
C VAL A 72 3.53 -3.34 3.12
N VAL A 73 3.33 -2.28 2.33
CA VAL A 73 4.44 -1.56 1.68
C VAL A 73 5.03 -0.46 2.56
N SER A 74 4.28 0.07 3.54
CA SER A 74 4.72 1.18 4.38
C SER A 74 6.05 0.96 5.14
N PRO A 75 6.35 -0.20 5.77
CA PRO A 75 7.64 -0.40 6.43
C PRO A 75 8.77 -0.62 5.43
N LEU A 76 8.46 -1.12 4.23
CA LEU A 76 9.44 -1.34 3.17
C LEU A 76 9.91 -0.01 2.59
N SER A 77 9.05 1.00 2.53
CA SER A 77 9.45 2.35 2.08
C SER A 77 10.55 2.97 2.95
N ARG A 78 10.58 2.68 4.25
CA ARG A 78 11.65 3.12 5.16
C ARG A 78 13.00 2.49 4.84
N SER A 79 13.03 1.32 4.20
CA SER A 79 14.28 0.68 3.76
C SER A 79 14.98 1.48 2.64
N LEU A 80 14.25 2.22 1.80
CA LEU A 80 14.86 3.08 0.77
C LEU A 80 15.69 4.21 1.38
N SER A 81 15.22 4.80 2.47
CA SER A 81 15.98 5.84 3.19
C SER A 81 17.29 5.29 3.75
N VAL A 82 17.27 4.04 4.24
CA VAL A 82 18.49 3.35 4.71
C VAL A 82 19.44 3.04 3.55
N LEU A 83 18.90 2.65 2.39
CA LEU A 83 19.66 2.31 1.19
C LEU A 83 20.07 3.52 0.33
N GLN A 84 19.80 4.76 0.78
CA GLN A 84 20.04 5.99 0.03
C GLN A 84 19.44 5.94 -1.39
N ALA A 85 18.22 5.41 -1.50
CA ALA A 85 17.49 5.15 -2.74
C ALA A 85 16.13 5.88 -2.76
N GLN A 86 16.06 7.04 -2.12
CA GLN A 86 14.84 7.85 -1.98
C GLN A 86 14.36 8.48 -3.29
N GLU A 87 15.24 8.63 -4.28
CA GLU A 87 14.92 9.11 -5.63
C GLU A 87 13.82 8.27 -6.29
N PHE A 88 13.83 6.94 -6.05
CA PHE A 88 12.81 6.03 -6.55
C PHE A 88 11.43 6.26 -5.92
N LYS A 89 11.41 6.69 -4.65
CA LYS A 89 10.16 7.05 -3.96
C LYS A 89 9.58 8.32 -4.56
N LEU A 90 10.40 9.32 -4.85
CA LEU A 90 9.95 10.57 -5.45
C LEU A 90 9.31 10.36 -6.83
N ILE A 91 9.94 9.53 -7.68
CA ILE A 91 9.40 9.17 -9.01
C ILE A 91 8.05 8.45 -8.85
N TYR A 92 7.95 7.50 -7.91
CA TYR A 92 6.71 6.80 -7.62
C TYR A 92 5.60 7.75 -7.16
N ASP A 93 5.89 8.62 -6.18
CA ASP A 93 4.92 9.57 -5.64
C ASP A 93 4.43 10.54 -6.74
N GLY A 94 5.33 10.97 -7.64
CA GLY A 94 4.97 11.77 -8.82
C GLY A 94 4.04 11.05 -9.79
N PHE A 95 4.31 9.78 -10.11
CA PHE A 95 3.44 8.97 -10.96
C PHE A 95 2.05 8.78 -10.35
N VAL A 96 1.98 8.44 -9.07
CA VAL A 96 0.71 8.27 -8.35
C VAL A 96 -0.07 9.57 -8.31
N LEU A 97 0.59 10.70 -8.07
CA LEU A 97 -0.05 12.01 -8.07
C LEU A 97 -0.71 12.31 -9.43
N ILE A 98 0.00 12.10 -10.54
CA ILE A 98 -0.53 12.30 -11.88
C ILE A 98 -1.71 11.35 -12.14
N ALA A 99 -1.57 10.07 -11.77
CA ALA A 99 -2.64 9.08 -11.93
C ALA A 99 -3.90 9.46 -11.14
N LEU A 100 -3.75 9.95 -9.91
CA LEU A 100 -4.88 10.44 -9.11
C LEU A 100 -5.54 11.65 -9.75
N ILE A 101 -4.78 12.65 -10.20
CA ILE A 101 -5.32 13.81 -10.92
C ILE A 101 -6.14 13.36 -12.14
N ALA A 102 -5.65 12.37 -12.89
CA ALA A 102 -6.37 11.79 -14.02
C ALA A 102 -7.69 11.13 -13.59
N VAL A 103 -7.70 10.35 -12.50
CA VAL A 103 -8.94 9.76 -11.96
C VAL A 103 -9.95 10.83 -11.57
N PHE A 104 -9.51 11.89 -10.88
CA PHE A 104 -10.38 13.00 -10.50
C PHE A 104 -10.97 13.71 -11.74
N TYR A 105 -10.15 13.93 -12.77
CA TYR A 105 -10.62 14.54 -14.02
C TYR A 105 -11.64 13.66 -14.75
N VAL A 106 -11.37 12.36 -14.88
CA VAL A 106 -12.28 11.38 -15.50
C VAL A 106 -13.59 11.30 -14.73
N ALA A 107 -13.52 11.25 -13.39
CA ALA A 107 -14.71 11.19 -12.55
C ALA A 107 -15.58 12.44 -12.67
N LYS A 108 -14.97 13.62 -12.71
CA LYS A 108 -15.69 14.88 -12.89
C LYS A 108 -16.31 15.00 -14.28
N SER A 109 -15.57 14.67 -15.35
CA SER A 109 -16.04 14.80 -16.73
C SER A 109 -17.13 13.79 -17.09
N SER A 110 -17.08 12.59 -16.53
CA SER A 110 -18.04 11.51 -16.80
C SER A 110 -19.23 11.51 -15.84
N GLY A 111 -19.25 12.39 -14.84
CA GLY A 111 -20.30 12.44 -13.82
C GLY A 111 -20.38 11.16 -12.97
N LEU A 112 -19.23 10.54 -12.66
CA LEU A 112 -19.20 9.26 -11.93
C LEU A 112 -19.78 9.42 -10.52
N GLY A 113 -20.63 8.47 -10.13
CA GLY A 113 -21.08 8.35 -8.75
C GLY A 113 -19.92 8.04 -7.79
N LEU A 114 -20.12 8.36 -6.51
CA LEU A 114 -19.11 8.21 -5.45
C LEU A 114 -18.49 6.81 -5.38
N MET A 115 -19.31 5.75 -5.47
CA MET A 115 -18.81 4.36 -5.38
C MET A 115 -17.86 4.00 -6.55
N TRP A 116 -18.18 4.45 -7.76
CA TRP A 116 -17.34 4.22 -8.94
C TRP A 116 -16.04 5.01 -8.85
N PHE A 117 -16.11 6.25 -8.39
CA PHE A 117 -14.94 7.08 -8.13
C PHE A 117 -14.01 6.43 -7.08
N LEU A 118 -14.55 5.97 -5.95
CA LEU A 118 -13.78 5.28 -4.92
C LEU A 118 -13.16 3.99 -5.46
N SER A 119 -13.91 3.24 -6.26
CA SER A 119 -13.40 2.01 -6.90
C SER A 119 -12.22 2.29 -7.81
N LEU A 120 -12.28 3.33 -8.64
CA LEU A 120 -11.19 3.77 -9.50
C LEU A 120 -9.95 4.18 -8.70
N ILE A 121 -10.12 5.00 -7.65
CA ILE A 121 -9.00 5.40 -6.78
C ILE A 121 -8.37 4.18 -6.11
N SER A 122 -9.19 3.27 -5.57
CA SER A 122 -8.70 2.05 -4.94
C SER A 122 -7.90 1.21 -5.94
N VAL A 123 -8.42 0.96 -7.14
CA VAL A 123 -7.72 0.18 -8.17
C VAL A 123 -6.39 0.83 -8.56
N VAL A 124 -6.39 2.13 -8.84
CA VAL A 124 -5.16 2.86 -9.21
C VAL A 124 -4.11 2.77 -8.11
N ASN A 125 -4.50 2.95 -6.85
CA ASN A 125 -3.55 2.85 -5.75
C ASN A 125 -3.10 1.41 -5.45
N ILE A 126 -3.96 0.41 -5.61
CA ILE A 126 -3.57 -0.99 -5.48
C ILE A 126 -2.49 -1.31 -6.50
N ILE A 127 -2.71 -0.95 -7.78
CA ILE A 127 -1.72 -1.11 -8.84
C ILE A 127 -0.45 -0.34 -8.52
N GLY A 128 -0.57 0.91 -8.06
CA GLY A 128 0.55 1.73 -7.63
C GLY A 128 1.39 1.03 -6.55
N TYR A 129 0.77 0.56 -5.47
CA TYR A 129 1.49 -0.13 -4.40
C TYR A 129 2.12 -1.44 -4.84
N PHE A 130 1.51 -2.19 -5.77
CA PHE A 130 2.14 -3.36 -6.37
C PHE A 130 3.39 -2.98 -7.17
N ILE A 131 3.34 -1.94 -8.00
CA ILE A 131 4.49 -1.41 -8.73
C ILE A 131 5.57 -0.96 -7.75
N TYR A 132 5.19 -0.27 -6.67
CA TYR A 132 6.13 0.20 -5.67
C TYR A 132 6.79 -0.96 -4.91
N ALA A 133 6.02 -1.99 -4.52
CA ALA A 133 6.56 -3.19 -3.91
C ALA A 133 7.56 -3.90 -4.84
N ALA A 134 7.26 -3.99 -6.14
CA ALA A 134 8.17 -4.55 -7.14
C ALA A 134 9.45 -3.72 -7.28
N LEU A 135 9.34 -2.40 -7.31
CA LEU A 135 10.47 -1.48 -7.34
C LEU A 135 11.36 -1.64 -6.10
N LEU A 136 10.76 -1.75 -4.91
CA LEU A 136 11.47 -1.99 -3.66
C LEU A 136 12.23 -3.31 -3.69
N MET A 137 11.58 -4.40 -4.12
CA MET A 137 12.24 -5.70 -4.27
C MET A 137 13.39 -5.63 -5.27
N HIS A 138 13.25 -4.89 -6.38
CA HIS A 138 14.30 -4.69 -7.36
C HIS A 138 15.51 -3.94 -6.77
N VAL A 139 15.27 -2.82 -6.10
CA VAL A 139 16.31 -1.98 -5.48
C VAL A 139 17.05 -2.74 -4.39
N VAL A 140 16.32 -3.44 -3.52
CA VAL A 140 16.90 -4.29 -2.46
C VAL A 140 17.76 -5.39 -3.07
N ASN A 141 17.25 -6.13 -4.05
CA ASN A 141 18.03 -7.21 -4.68
C ASN A 141 19.27 -6.68 -5.43
N ARG A 142 19.20 -5.51 -6.06
CA ARG A 142 20.36 -4.90 -6.74
C ARG A 142 21.40 -4.38 -5.76
N ARG A 143 21.02 -3.49 -4.83
CA ARG A 143 22.00 -2.79 -3.96
C ARG A 143 22.61 -3.70 -2.89
N ILE A 144 21.92 -4.78 -2.53
CA ILE A 144 22.41 -5.73 -1.52
C ILE A 144 23.23 -6.86 -2.16
N ALA A 145 23.03 -7.21 -3.44
CA ALA A 145 23.80 -8.26 -4.12
C ALA A 145 25.22 -7.83 -4.53
N PHE A 146 25.53 -6.54 -4.52
CA PHE A 146 26.85 -5.98 -4.88
C PHE A 146 27.61 -5.38 -3.68
N GLY A 147 27.16 -5.64 -2.45
CA GLY A 147 27.77 -5.16 -1.20
C GLY A 147 28.50 -6.25 -0.44
#